data_AF-A0AAX1U359-F1
#
_entry.id   AF-A0AAX1U359-F1
#
_cell.length_a   1.000
_cell.length_b   1.000
_cell.length_c   1.000
_cell.angle_alpha   90.00
_cell.angle_beta   90.00
_cell.angle_gamma   90.00
#
_symmetry.space_group_name_H-M   'P 1'
#
loop_
_entity.id
_entity.type
_entity.pdbx_description
1 polymer ?
#
loop_
_entity_poly.entity_id
_entity_poly.type
_entity_poly.pdbx_seq_one_letter_code
_entity_poly.pdbx_strand_id
1 'polypeptide(L)'
;MIQNLRKDIYLIIHKKIFMMMLIGLTILLTYISLNDITDVFSKGYSYQHHFIIGADYVKTAFKNGLFYLIPLIVVFPFADTWLNEKNMIDVLFTRVDKRKYFVSKYMVSFISGFLLLFIPLLISFLAEAVMLDFHTHELTMLSYFTSENNYIDLNQWVTFFKLYLNHPYVYMLLFFFDYIHIWWIMCNVGIFNQFSM
;
A
#
# COMPACT_ATOMS: atom_id res chain seq x y z
N MET A 1 -16.43 -1.88 -23.15
CA MET A 1 -15.29 -1.54 -22.27
C MET A 1 -15.61 -1.86 -20.81
N ILE A 2 -16.60 -1.19 -20.19
CA ILE A 2 -16.97 -1.39 -18.76
C ILE A 2 -17.37 -2.84 -18.42
N GLN A 3 -18.13 -3.53 -19.29
CA GLN A 3 -18.53 -4.92 -19.05
C GLN A 3 -17.33 -5.90 -19.03
N ASN A 4 -16.35 -5.70 -19.91
CA ASN A 4 -15.13 -6.52 -19.95
C ASN A 4 -14.26 -6.27 -18.70
N LEU A 5 -14.14 -5.00 -18.30
CA LEU A 5 -13.41 -4.61 -17.09
C LEU A 5 -14.03 -5.22 -15.82
N ARG A 6 -15.36 -5.21 -15.69
CA ARG A 6 -16.05 -5.85 -14.55
C ARG A 6 -15.80 -7.36 -14.49
N LYS A 7 -15.82 -8.04 -15.64
CA LYS A 7 -15.55 -9.48 -15.71
C LYS A 7 -14.11 -9.80 -15.30
N ASP A 8 -13.13 -9.04 -15.79
CA ASP A 8 -11.72 -9.25 -15.50
C ASP A 8 -11.39 -9.01 -14.01
N ILE A 9 -11.97 -7.96 -13.41
CA ILE A 9 -11.85 -7.71 -11.97
C ILE A 9 -12.45 -8.86 -11.16
N TYR A 10 -13.65 -9.32 -11.52
CA TYR A 10 -14.31 -10.43 -10.84
C TYR A 10 -13.46 -11.71 -10.90
N LEU A 11 -12.89 -12.01 -12.07
CA LEU A 11 -12.01 -13.17 -12.25
C LEU A 11 -10.76 -13.08 -11.38
N ILE A 12 -10.13 -11.90 -11.27
CA ILE A 12 -8.94 -11.70 -10.45
C ILE A 12 -9.24 -11.84 -8.96
N ILE A 13 -10.32 -11.20 -8.48
CA ILE A 13 -10.69 -11.24 -7.05
C ILE A 13 -11.01 -12.66 -6.59
N HIS A 14 -11.60 -13.49 -7.45
CA HIS A 14 -11.93 -14.88 -7.10
C HIS A 14 -10.82 -15.90 -7.40
N LYS A 15 -9.65 -15.45 -7.88
CA LYS A 15 -8.49 -16.35 -7.98
C LYS A 15 -7.97 -16.70 -6.59
N LYS A 16 -7.78 -18.01 -6.36
CA LYS A 16 -7.20 -18.53 -5.10
C LYS A 16 -5.86 -17.87 -4.76
N ILE A 17 -5.02 -17.62 -5.77
CA ILE A 17 -3.72 -16.94 -5.61
C ILE A 17 -3.88 -15.52 -5.07
N PHE A 18 -4.83 -14.74 -5.61
CA PHE A 18 -5.09 -13.38 -5.14
C PHE A 18 -5.55 -13.39 -3.68
N MET A 19 -6.48 -14.28 -3.33
CA MET A 19 -6.97 -14.42 -1.96
C MET A 19 -5.88 -14.88 -0.98
N MET A 20 -5.04 -15.85 -1.37
CA MET A 20 -3.92 -16.32 -0.54
C MET A 20 -2.88 -15.20 -0.32
N MET A 21 -2.55 -14.43 -1.36
CA MET A 21 -1.65 -13.29 -1.23
C MET A 21 -2.23 -12.21 -0.33
N LEU A 22 -3.53 -11.89 -0.48
CA LEU A 22 -4.21 -10.92 0.37
C LEU A 22 -4.18 -11.36 1.83
N ILE A 23 -4.57 -12.60 2.13
CA ILE A 23 -4.55 -13.13 3.50
C ILE A 23 -3.12 -13.15 4.05
N GLY A 24 -2.15 -13.66 3.28
CA GLY A 24 -0.75 -13.72 3.69
C GLY A 24 -0.17 -12.34 4.02
N LEU A 25 -0.47 -11.33 3.19
CA LEU A 25 -0.05 -9.94 3.43
C LEU A 25 -0.74 -9.33 4.64
N THR A 26 -2.04 -9.57 4.85
CA THR A 26 -2.73 -9.07 6.05
C THR A 26 -2.09 -9.61 7.32
N ILE A 27 -1.86 -10.92 7.41
CA ILE A 27 -1.26 -11.56 8.59
C ILE A 27 0.16 -11.04 8.81
N LEU A 28 0.96 -10.95 7.75
CA LEU A 28 2.34 -10.51 7.84
C LEU A 28 2.44 -9.04 8.28
N LEU A 29 1.68 -8.12 7.66
CA LEU A 29 1.72 -6.70 8.02
C LEU A 29 1.15 -6.44 9.41
N THR A 30 0.05 -7.09 9.78
CA THR A 30 -0.51 -6.98 11.14
C THR A 30 0.48 -7.50 12.20
N TYR A 31 1.14 -8.64 11.95
CA TYR A 31 2.16 -9.15 12.86
C TYR A 31 3.30 -8.15 13.06
N ILE A 32 3.82 -7.55 12.00
CA ILE A 32 4.93 -6.59 12.08
C ILE A 32 4.53 -5.30 12.80
N SER A 33 3.34 -4.79 12.51
CA SER A 33 2.80 -3.58 13.14
C SER A 33 2.59 -3.79 14.64
N LEU A 34 2.10 -4.98 15.04
CA LEU A 34 1.86 -5.32 16.44
C LEU A 34 3.12 -5.75 17.20
N ASN A 35 4.15 -6.21 16.50
CA ASN A 35 5.41 -6.57 17.14
C ASN A 35 6.01 -5.33 17.84
N ASP A 36 6.54 -5.48 19.05
CA ASP A 36 7.13 -4.42 19.88
C ASP A 36 6.19 -3.27 20.31
N ILE A 37 4.87 -3.43 20.21
CA ILE A 37 3.91 -2.44 20.75
C ILE A 37 4.14 -2.15 22.24
N THR A 38 4.64 -3.12 23.01
CA THR A 38 4.96 -2.95 24.43
C THR A 38 6.11 -1.98 24.66
N ASP A 39 7.13 -1.99 23.79
CA ASP A 39 8.26 -1.05 23.85
C ASP A 39 7.83 0.36 23.45
N VAL A 40 6.96 0.46 22.44
CA VAL A 40 6.31 1.70 21.98
C VAL A 40 5.51 2.34 23.09
N PHE A 41 4.74 1.54 23.83
CA PHE A 41 3.98 1.98 24.99
C PHE A 41 4.90 2.54 26.08
N SER A 42 6.02 1.86 26.36
CA SER A 42 6.99 2.32 27.37
C SER A 42 7.69 3.62 26.99
N LYS A 43 7.88 3.86 25.69
CA LYS A 43 8.53 5.05 25.13
C LYS A 43 7.55 6.19 24.81
N GLY A 44 6.24 5.94 24.92
CA GLY A 44 5.20 6.93 24.66
C GLY A 44 5.07 7.34 23.19
N TYR A 45 5.44 6.48 22.23
CA TYR A 45 5.34 6.84 20.81
C TYR A 45 3.89 6.95 20.34
N SER A 46 3.62 7.89 19.44
CA SER A 46 2.36 7.96 18.70
C SER A 46 2.25 6.85 17.65
N TYR A 47 1.03 6.35 17.42
CA TYR A 47 0.70 5.39 16.36
C TYR A 47 1.12 5.88 14.95
N GLN A 48 1.16 7.20 14.73
CA GLN A 48 1.65 7.73 13.45
C GLN A 48 3.16 7.52 13.30
N HIS A 49 3.89 7.68 14.39
CA HIS A 49 5.34 7.54 14.40
C HIS A 49 5.74 6.08 14.32
N HIS A 50 5.09 5.18 15.07
CA HIS A 50 5.38 3.75 15.02
C HIS A 50 5.12 3.14 13.64
N PHE A 51 4.02 3.53 12.99
CA PHE A 51 3.69 3.07 11.65
C PHE A 51 4.58 3.70 10.55
N ILE A 52 4.88 5.02 10.61
CA ILE A 52 5.63 5.73 9.56
C ILE A 52 7.15 5.63 9.76
N ILE A 53 7.64 5.69 11.00
CA ILE A 53 9.06 5.81 11.36
C ILE A 53 9.38 4.71 12.39
N GLY A 54 9.78 3.55 11.87
CA GLY A 54 10.23 2.45 12.72
C GLY A 54 11.38 2.92 13.60
N ALA A 55 11.13 3.03 14.91
CA ALA A 55 12.18 3.29 15.89
C ALA A 55 13.19 2.12 15.97
N ASP A 56 12.82 0.95 15.44
CA ASP A 56 13.64 -0.25 15.42
C ASP A 56 14.33 -0.48 14.07
N TYR A 57 15.65 -0.71 14.11
CA TYR A 57 16.47 -1.03 12.95
C TYR A 57 15.98 -2.28 12.19
N VAL A 58 15.46 -3.30 12.91
CA VAL A 58 14.97 -4.56 12.31
C VAL A 58 13.66 -4.31 11.54
N LYS A 59 12.75 -3.51 12.09
CA LYS A 59 11.53 -3.09 11.38
C LYS A 59 11.85 -2.18 10.21
N THR A 60 12.84 -1.31 10.35
CA THR A 60 13.27 -0.42 9.27
C THR A 60 13.86 -1.22 8.11
N ALA A 61 14.70 -2.22 8.39
CA ALA A 61 15.26 -3.13 7.38
C ALA A 61 14.18 -3.98 6.71
N PHE A 62 13.22 -4.51 7.49
CA PHE A 62 12.12 -5.31 6.95
C PHE A 62 11.12 -4.46 6.15
N LYS A 63 10.79 -3.26 6.64
CA LYS A 63 10.01 -2.25 5.91
C LYS A 63 10.69 -1.92 4.59
N ASN A 64 11.98 -1.62 4.60
CA ASN A 64 12.73 -1.35 3.37
C ASN A 64 12.74 -2.56 2.43
N GLY A 65 12.88 -3.78 2.96
CA GLY A 65 12.78 -5.02 2.17
C GLY A 65 11.40 -5.23 1.53
N LEU A 66 10.33 -5.05 2.32
CA LEU A 66 8.95 -5.06 1.81
C LEU A 66 8.72 -3.97 0.76
N PHE A 67 9.27 -2.78 0.97
CA PHE A 67 9.22 -1.67 0.00
C PHE A 67 9.78 -2.08 -1.36
N TYR A 68 10.88 -2.84 -1.40
CA TYR A 68 11.42 -3.36 -2.66
C TYR A 68 10.61 -4.53 -3.24
N LEU A 69 9.90 -5.28 -2.42
CA LEU A 69 9.08 -6.43 -2.86
C LEU A 69 7.67 -6.03 -3.32
N ILE A 70 7.16 -4.89 -2.86
CA ILE A 70 5.84 -4.35 -3.19
C ILE A 70 5.57 -4.27 -4.70
N PRO A 71 6.48 -3.74 -5.55
CA PRO A 71 6.32 -3.75 -7.00
C PRO A 71 6.03 -5.13 -7.57
N LEU A 72 6.72 -6.15 -7.05
CA LEU A 72 6.61 -7.52 -7.53
C LEU A 72 5.28 -8.15 -7.09
N ILE A 73 4.88 -7.87 -5.84
CA ILE A 73 3.63 -8.32 -5.23
C ILE A 73 2.41 -7.73 -5.97
N VAL A 74 2.47 -6.44 -6.33
CA VAL A 74 1.38 -5.73 -7.05
C VAL A 74 1.18 -6.28 -8.46
N VAL A 75 2.27 -6.61 -9.15
CA VAL A 75 2.21 -7.07 -10.55
C VAL A 75 1.84 -8.55 -10.66
N PHE A 76 2.13 -9.36 -9.64
CA PHE A 76 1.92 -10.80 -9.65
C PHE A 76 0.50 -11.27 -10.03
N PRO A 77 -0.59 -10.75 -9.41
CA PRO A 77 -1.95 -11.20 -9.76
C PRO A 77 -2.35 -10.82 -11.19
N PHE A 78 -1.80 -9.72 -11.71
CA PHE A 78 -2.00 -9.31 -13.10
C PHE A 78 -1.16 -10.18 -14.07
N ALA A 79 0.09 -10.51 -13.72
CA ALA A 79 1.00 -11.27 -14.57
C ALA A 79 0.41 -12.63 -14.99
N ASP A 80 -0.27 -13.33 -14.10
CA ASP A 80 -0.93 -14.60 -14.41
C ASP A 80 -2.08 -14.42 -15.44
N THR A 81 -2.85 -13.35 -15.34
CA THR A 81 -3.89 -13.05 -16.36
C THR A 81 -3.27 -12.71 -17.72
N TRP A 82 -2.18 -11.93 -17.71
CA TRP A 82 -1.47 -11.56 -18.92
C TRP A 82 -0.83 -12.75 -19.64
N LEU A 83 -0.20 -13.67 -18.90
CA LEU A 83 0.42 -14.87 -19.47
C LEU A 83 -0.59 -15.78 -20.17
N ASN A 84 -1.79 -15.92 -19.60
CA ASN A 84 -2.87 -16.71 -20.21
C ASN A 84 -3.39 -16.05 -21.50
N GLU A 85 -3.51 -14.73 -21.51
CA GLU A 85 -4.01 -13.98 -22.66
C GLU A 85 -2.96 -13.83 -23.77
N LYS A 86 -1.66 -13.88 -23.44
CA LYS A 86 -0.57 -13.81 -24.41
C LYS A 86 -0.71 -14.86 -25.52
N ASN A 87 -1.19 -16.04 -25.18
CA ASN A 87 -1.39 -17.14 -26.11
C ASN A 87 -2.64 -16.96 -27.02
N MET A 88 -3.50 -15.97 -26.74
CA MET A 88 -4.75 -15.72 -27.44
C MET A 88 -4.84 -14.30 -28.05
N ILE A 89 -3.73 -13.56 -28.08
CA ILE A 89 -3.68 -12.15 -28.51
C ILE A 89 -4.23 -11.97 -29.94
N ASP A 90 -3.85 -12.86 -30.86
CA ASP A 90 -4.27 -12.76 -32.27
C ASP A 90 -5.79 -12.83 -32.42
N VAL A 91 -6.44 -13.72 -31.66
CA VAL A 91 -7.90 -13.86 -31.65
C VAL A 91 -8.55 -12.67 -30.95
N LEU A 92 -7.96 -12.16 -29.87
CA LEU A 92 -8.47 -11.01 -29.12
C LEU A 92 -8.46 -9.72 -29.95
N PHE A 93 -7.39 -9.45 -30.69
CA PHE A 93 -7.26 -8.23 -31.50
C PHE A 93 -8.14 -8.24 -32.76
N THR A 94 -8.70 -9.37 -33.17
CA THR A 94 -9.74 -9.38 -34.22
C THR A 94 -11.08 -8.81 -33.75
N ARG A 95 -11.33 -8.78 -32.42
CA ARG A 95 -12.64 -8.42 -31.85
C ARG A 95 -12.65 -7.12 -31.06
N VAL A 96 -11.47 -6.62 -30.65
CA VAL A 96 -11.36 -5.45 -29.76
C VAL A 96 -10.25 -4.51 -30.23
N ASP A 97 -10.54 -3.21 -30.23
CA ASP A 97 -9.54 -2.17 -30.48
C ASP A 97 -8.37 -2.27 -29.48
N LYS A 98 -7.14 -2.28 -30.01
CA LYS A 98 -5.91 -2.35 -29.21
C LYS A 98 -5.89 -1.31 -28.08
N ARG A 99 -6.19 -0.04 -28.37
CA ARG A 99 -6.21 1.05 -27.36
C ARG A 99 -7.19 0.76 -26.21
N LYS A 100 -8.40 0.31 -26.53
CA LYS A 100 -9.43 0.03 -25.50
C LYS A 100 -9.06 -1.19 -24.67
N TYR A 101 -8.41 -2.19 -25.27
CA TYR A 101 -7.91 -3.36 -24.57
C TYR A 101 -6.85 -2.97 -23.52
N PHE A 102 -5.81 -2.23 -23.93
CA PHE A 102 -4.74 -1.86 -23.01
C PHE A 102 -5.20 -0.92 -21.88
N VAL A 103 -6.05 0.06 -22.17
CA VAL A 103 -6.62 0.95 -21.12
C VAL A 103 -7.43 0.12 -20.11
N SER A 104 -8.20 -0.86 -20.57
CA SER A 104 -8.93 -1.76 -19.68
C SER A 104 -7.97 -2.56 -18.80
N LYS A 105 -6.90 -3.12 -19.37
CA LYS A 105 -5.91 -3.91 -18.60
C LYS A 105 -5.13 -3.07 -17.60
N TYR A 106 -4.79 -1.84 -17.96
CA TYR A 106 -4.16 -0.88 -17.06
C TYR A 106 -5.03 -0.58 -15.83
N MET A 107 -6.33 -0.31 -16.04
CA MET A 107 -7.29 -0.09 -14.95
C MET A 107 -7.48 -1.33 -14.08
N VAL A 108 -7.50 -2.53 -14.69
CA VAL A 108 -7.62 -3.79 -13.95
C VAL A 108 -6.38 -4.02 -13.07
N SER A 109 -5.18 -3.79 -13.61
CA SER A 109 -3.92 -3.87 -12.84
C SER A 109 -3.90 -2.91 -11.66
N PHE A 110 -4.36 -1.66 -11.88
CA PHE A 110 -4.51 -0.66 -10.81
C PHE A 110 -5.40 -1.15 -9.68
N ILE A 111 -6.62 -1.56 -10.00
CA ILE A 111 -7.61 -1.96 -9.01
C ILE A 111 -7.14 -3.20 -8.25
N SER A 112 -6.54 -4.17 -8.94
CA SER A 112 -6.00 -5.37 -8.29
C SER A 112 -4.86 -5.05 -7.34
N GLY A 113 -3.90 -4.21 -7.77
CA GLY A 113 -2.76 -3.81 -6.95
C GLY A 113 -3.18 -2.98 -5.75
N PHE A 114 -4.10 -2.04 -5.99
CA PHE A 114 -4.68 -1.20 -4.96
C PHE A 114 -5.36 -2.02 -3.87
N LEU A 115 -6.27 -2.94 -4.23
CA LEU A 115 -6.96 -3.78 -3.26
C LEU A 115 -5.98 -4.67 -2.47
N LEU A 116 -4.98 -5.23 -3.15
CA LEU A 116 -4.03 -6.16 -2.54
C LEU A 116 -3.10 -5.49 -1.51
N LEU A 117 -2.81 -4.20 -1.63
CA LEU A 117 -2.00 -3.45 -0.65
C LEU A 117 -2.84 -2.66 0.34
N PHE A 118 -3.89 -1.98 -0.15
CA PHE A 118 -4.70 -1.08 0.66
C PHE A 118 -5.43 -1.82 1.78
N ILE A 119 -6.00 -3.00 1.49
CA ILE A 119 -6.74 -3.77 2.50
C ILE A 119 -5.81 -4.23 3.64
N PRO A 120 -4.66 -4.88 3.37
CA PRO A 120 -3.68 -5.21 4.41
C PRO A 120 -3.20 -4.00 5.21
N LEU A 121 -2.81 -2.91 4.55
CA LEU A 121 -2.33 -1.70 5.23
C LEU A 121 -3.40 -1.08 6.14
N LEU A 122 -4.65 -1.01 5.67
CA LEU A 122 -5.76 -0.48 6.43
C LEU A 122 -6.07 -1.33 7.66
N ILE A 123 -6.06 -2.66 7.52
CA ILE A 123 -6.28 -3.58 8.66
C ILE A 123 -5.15 -3.46 9.68
N SER A 124 -3.89 -3.42 9.24
CA SER A 124 -2.75 -3.24 10.14
C SER A 124 -2.81 -1.91 10.88
N PHE A 125 -3.13 -0.83 10.17
CA PHE A 125 -3.29 0.49 10.79
C PHE A 125 -4.42 0.54 11.82
N LEU A 126 -5.57 -0.07 11.52
CA LEU A 126 -6.68 -0.16 12.48
C LEU A 126 -6.30 -0.99 13.70
N ALA A 127 -5.58 -2.11 13.52
CA ALA A 127 -5.13 -2.94 14.64
C ALA A 127 -4.19 -2.17 15.58
N GLU A 128 -3.26 -1.40 15.02
CA GLU A 128 -2.34 -0.55 15.76
C GLU A 128 -3.05 0.59 16.48
N ALA A 129 -3.96 1.28 15.79
CA ALA A 129 -4.76 2.35 16.37
C ALA A 129 -5.56 1.84 17.57
N VAL A 130 -6.21 0.67 17.43
CA VAL A 130 -6.97 0.05 18.52
C VAL A 130 -6.07 -0.33 19.70
N MET A 131 -4.90 -0.94 19.46
CA MET A 131 -3.99 -1.35 20.54
C MET A 131 -3.38 -0.17 21.31
N LEU A 132 -3.09 0.94 20.64
CA LEU A 132 -2.51 2.14 21.27
C LEU A 132 -3.54 3.02 21.97
N ASP A 133 -4.78 3.09 21.45
CA ASP A 133 -5.86 3.92 22.02
C ASP A 133 -6.47 3.34 23.32
N PHE A 134 -6.23 2.04 23.61
CA PHE A 134 -6.79 1.41 24.81
C PHE A 134 -6.16 1.85 26.15
N HIS A 135 -5.02 2.57 26.17
CA HIS A 135 -4.32 2.80 27.43
C HIS A 135 -4.10 4.24 27.88
N THR A 136 -4.07 5.28 27.03
CA THR A 136 -4.00 6.67 27.52
C THR A 136 -4.49 7.66 26.46
N HIS A 137 -5.54 8.43 26.78
CA HIS A 137 -6.13 9.49 25.95
C HIS A 137 -5.22 10.73 25.74
N GLU A 138 -3.94 10.66 26.10
CA GLU A 138 -3.01 11.74 25.84
C GLU A 138 -2.14 11.32 24.67
N LEU A 139 -2.35 11.98 23.51
CA LEU A 139 -1.38 11.92 22.42
C LEU A 139 -0.02 12.38 22.97
N THR A 140 0.80 11.45 23.44
CA THR A 140 2.23 11.65 23.70
C THR A 140 2.99 11.71 22.38
N MET A 141 2.48 12.47 21.41
CA MET A 141 3.21 12.84 20.19
C MET A 141 4.42 13.71 20.51
N LEU A 142 4.39 14.40 21.64
CA LEU A 142 5.32 15.50 21.94
C LEU A 142 6.52 15.07 22.79
N SER A 143 6.40 14.05 23.63
CA SER A 143 7.38 13.73 24.67
C SER A 143 8.66 13.07 24.17
N TYR A 144 8.68 12.52 22.95
CA TYR A 144 9.93 12.02 22.35
C TYR A 144 10.72 13.13 21.64
N PHE A 145 10.05 14.19 21.16
CA PHE A 145 10.70 15.28 20.43
C PHE A 145 11.15 16.44 21.31
N THR A 146 11.07 16.35 22.64
CA THR A 146 11.49 17.42 23.56
C THR A 146 13.01 17.59 23.60
N SER A 147 13.54 18.19 22.53
CA SER A 147 14.10 19.52 22.63
C SER A 147 13.09 20.43 21.93
N GLU A 148 12.56 21.42 22.65
CA GLU A 148 11.49 22.34 22.24
C GLU A 148 11.79 23.16 20.95
N ASN A 149 12.90 22.89 20.26
CA ASN A 149 13.32 23.48 18.99
C ASN A 149 13.06 22.62 17.73
N ASN A 150 12.53 21.38 17.85
CA ASN A 150 12.42 20.44 16.73
C ASN A 150 11.17 20.61 15.82
N TYR A 151 10.28 21.56 16.09
CA TYR A 151 9.14 21.85 15.19
C TYR A 151 9.61 22.26 13.78
N ILE A 152 10.75 22.94 13.71
CA ILE A 152 11.35 23.39 12.45
C ILE A 152 11.86 22.19 11.64
N ASP A 153 12.51 21.23 12.30
CA ASP A 153 13.01 20.00 11.66
C ASP A 153 11.84 19.10 11.24
N LEU A 154 10.83 18.90 12.08
CA LEU A 154 9.67 18.06 11.75
C LEU A 154 8.88 18.61 10.55
N ASN A 155 8.79 19.94 10.42
CA ASN A 155 8.19 20.59 9.26
C ASN A 155 9.01 20.39 7.96
N GLN A 156 10.30 20.06 8.05
CA GLN A 156 11.13 19.72 6.88
C GLN A 156 10.98 18.25 6.46
N TRP A 157 10.73 17.34 7.41
CA TRP A 157 10.63 15.89 7.15
C TRP A 157 9.21 15.42 6.83
N VAL A 158 8.18 16.15 7.27
CA VAL A 158 6.77 15.76 7.14
C VAL A 158 6.05 16.68 6.16
N THR A 159 5.67 16.14 5.00
CA THR A 159 4.81 16.82 4.02
C THR A 159 3.48 17.18 4.70
N PHE A 160 2.95 18.39 4.48
CA PHE A 160 1.68 18.83 5.10
C PHE A 160 1.61 18.71 6.64
N PHE A 161 2.64 19.19 7.34
CA PHE A 161 2.77 19.17 8.81
C PHE A 161 1.50 19.58 9.59
N LYS A 162 0.78 20.61 9.12
CA LYS A 162 -0.47 21.07 9.78
C LYS A 162 -1.59 20.03 9.73
N LEU A 163 -1.65 19.23 8.67
CA LEU A 163 -2.62 18.14 8.51
C LEU A 163 -2.21 16.93 9.37
N TYR A 164 -0.91 16.65 9.45
CA TYR A 164 -0.34 15.63 10.31
C TYR A 164 -0.71 15.82 11.80
N LEU A 165 -0.67 17.06 12.30
CA LEU A 165 -1.02 17.38 13.69
C LEU A 165 -2.53 17.37 13.98
N ASN A 166 -3.33 18.00 13.11
CA ASN A 166 -4.75 18.22 13.39
C ASN A 166 -5.63 17.00 13.06
N HIS A 167 -5.28 16.25 12.01
CA HIS A 167 -6.07 15.14 11.49
C HIS A 167 -5.19 13.92 11.20
N PRO A 168 -4.67 13.27 12.25
CA PRO A 168 -3.66 12.23 12.12
C PRO A 168 -4.10 11.02 11.29
N TYR A 169 -5.36 10.58 11.41
CA TYR A 169 -5.92 9.48 10.62
C TYR A 169 -6.04 9.82 9.12
N VAL A 170 -6.41 11.07 8.80
CA VAL A 170 -6.55 11.52 7.41
C VAL A 170 -5.18 11.58 6.74
N TYR A 171 -4.16 12.02 7.48
CA TYR A 171 -2.78 12.02 7.01
C TYR A 171 -2.32 10.60 6.62
N MET A 172 -2.60 9.60 7.47
CA MET A 172 -2.20 8.22 7.22
C MET A 172 -2.90 7.62 5.99
N LEU A 173 -4.18 7.92 5.79
CA LEU A 173 -4.91 7.47 4.60
C LEU A 173 -4.37 8.09 3.31
N LEU A 174 -4.07 9.39 3.31
CA LEU A 174 -3.44 10.07 2.18
C LEU A 174 -2.07 9.46 1.87
N PHE A 175 -1.27 9.19 2.91
CA PHE A 175 0.02 8.54 2.77
C PHE A 175 -0.10 7.17 2.10
N PHE A 176 -1.08 6.33 2.47
CA PHE A 176 -1.31 5.04 1.81
C PHE A 176 -1.71 5.19 0.34
N PHE A 177 -2.56 6.16 0.04
CA PHE A 177 -2.99 6.45 -1.32
C PHE A 177 -1.81 6.90 -2.20
N ASP A 178 -1.04 7.87 -1.75
CA ASP A 178 0.13 8.39 -2.46
C ASP A 178 1.17 7.29 -2.67
N TYR A 179 1.40 6.49 -1.64
CA TYR A 179 2.33 5.37 -1.68
C TYR A 179 1.94 4.35 -2.75
N ILE A 180 0.70 3.86 -2.74
CA ILE A 180 0.22 2.88 -3.74
C ILE A 180 0.25 3.47 -5.15
N HIS A 181 -0.10 4.75 -5.30
CA HIS A 181 -0.14 5.43 -6.59
C HIS A 181 1.25 5.54 -7.23
N ILE A 182 2.28 5.93 -6.46
CA ILE A 182 3.66 6.06 -6.96
C ILE A 182 4.17 4.71 -7.46
N TRP A 183 4.01 3.64 -6.68
CA TRP A 183 4.48 2.31 -7.06
C TRP A 183 3.74 1.76 -8.28
N TRP A 184 2.44 2.01 -8.36
CA TRP A 184 1.65 1.59 -9.50
C TRP A 184 2.10 2.27 -10.80
N ILE A 185 2.41 3.58 -10.78
CA ILE A 185 2.98 4.28 -11.94
C ILE A 185 4.29 3.60 -12.36
N MET A 186 5.21 3.38 -11.42
CA MET A 186 6.52 2.78 -11.74
C MET A 186 6.38 1.38 -12.36
N CYS A 187 5.48 0.54 -11.86
CA CYS A 187 5.24 -0.80 -12.41
C CYS A 187 4.64 -0.77 -13.82
N ASN A 188 3.83 0.24 -14.16
CA ASN A 188 3.14 0.29 -15.44
C ASN A 188 3.83 1.14 -16.52
N VAL A 189 4.84 1.95 -16.17
CA VAL A 189 5.71 2.62 -17.17
C VAL A 189 6.35 1.59 -18.11
N GLY A 190 6.69 0.40 -17.60
CA GLY A 190 7.20 -0.71 -18.41
C GLY A 190 6.18 -1.25 -19.44
N ILE A 191 4.88 -1.22 -19.11
CA ILE A 191 3.79 -1.63 -20.02
C ILE A 191 3.55 -0.54 -21.07
N PHE A 192 3.67 0.74 -20.70
CA PHE A 192 3.54 1.85 -21.64
C PHE A 192 4.64 1.87 -22.71
N ASN A 193 5.87 1.48 -22.39
CA ASN A 193 6.94 1.39 -23.40
C ASN A 193 6.71 0.27 -24.43
N GLN A 194 5.83 -0.70 -24.15
CA GLN A 194 5.38 -1.68 -25.16
C GLN A 194 4.31 -1.11 -26.12
N PHE A 195 3.78 0.10 -25.89
CA PHE A 195 2.89 0.78 -26.85
C PHE A 195 3.62 1.38 -28.05
N SER A 196 4.94 1.57 -27.99
CA SER A 196 5.73 2.26 -29.02
C SER A 196 6.50 1.33 -29.98
N MET A 197 6.27 0.02 -29.90
CA MET A 197 6.73 -0.98 -30.89
C MET A 197 5.51 -1.60 -31.58
#